data_AF-A0A136LRQ0-F1
#
_entry.id   AF-A0A136LRQ0-F1
#
_cell.length_a   1.000
_cell.length_b   1.000
_cell.length_c   1.000
_cell.angle_alpha   90.00
_cell.angle_beta   90.00
_cell.angle_gamma   90.00
#
_symmetry.space_group_name_H-M   'P 1'
#
loop_
_entity.id
_entity.type
_entity.pdbx_description
1 polymer ?
#
loop_
_entity_poly.entity_id
_entity_poly.type
_entity_poly.pdbx_seq_one_letter_code
_entity_poly.pdbx_strand_id
1 'polypeptide(L)'
;MRQKEISLNIRPIKPLDEDFDDDHILTSWNTPLRADAFEISDDEKVEQIEKRFREIMEILGLDLNDDSLKGTPRRVAKMYVKEVFSGLNPKNRPIARLFENKYKYDQMLVEKDITFYSHCEHHFVPIYGKAHVAYFSAGKVIGLSKINRIVQYFA
;
A
#
# COMPACT_ATOMS: atom_id res chain seq x y z
N MET A 1 4.24 -43.81 -0.61
CA MET A 1 2.83 -43.35 -0.50
C MET A 1 2.75 -42.01 -1.21
N ARG A 2 1.88 -41.90 -2.23
CA ARG A 2 1.90 -40.89 -3.31
C ARG A 2 2.10 -39.43 -2.85
N GLN A 3 2.99 -38.72 -3.55
CA GLN A 3 2.95 -37.26 -3.68
C GLN A 3 1.54 -36.88 -4.13
N LYS A 4 0.74 -36.29 -3.24
CA LYS A 4 -0.47 -35.59 -3.65
C LYS A 4 -0.01 -34.28 -4.28
N GLU A 5 -0.31 -34.16 -5.57
CA GLU A 5 -0.32 -32.91 -6.32
C GLU A 5 -1.03 -31.84 -5.49
N ILE A 6 -0.26 -30.89 -4.96
CA ILE A 6 -0.82 -29.62 -4.54
C ILE A 6 -1.13 -28.92 -5.86
N SER A 7 -2.41 -28.96 -6.28
CA SER A 7 -2.89 -28.11 -7.35
C SER A 7 -2.70 -26.65 -6.92
N LEU A 8 -1.56 -26.06 -7.28
CA LEU A 8 -1.37 -24.62 -7.24
C LEU A 8 -2.37 -24.04 -8.23
N ASN A 9 -3.56 -23.65 -7.77
CA ASN A 9 -4.54 -22.90 -8.55
C ASN A 9 -4.08 -21.45 -8.84
N ILE A 10 -2.81 -21.14 -8.61
CA ILE A 10 -2.19 -19.90 -9.07
C ILE A 10 -1.83 -20.14 -10.53
N ARG A 11 -2.78 -19.85 -11.43
CA ARG A 11 -2.42 -19.62 -12.83
C ARG A 11 -1.32 -18.54 -12.84
N PRO A 12 -0.18 -18.74 -13.50
CA PRO A 12 0.67 -17.60 -13.81
C PRO A 12 -0.21 -16.61 -14.57
N ILE A 13 -0.27 -15.36 -14.10
CA ILE A 13 -0.94 -14.29 -14.85
C ILE A 13 -0.12 -14.13 -16.13
N LYS A 14 -0.57 -14.79 -17.20
CA LYS A 14 -0.12 -14.45 -18.55
C LYS A 14 -0.68 -13.06 -18.84
N PRO A 15 0.12 -12.15 -19.43
CA PRO A 15 -0.45 -10.97 -20.07
C PRO A 15 -1.53 -11.50 -21.04
N LEU A 16 -2.79 -11.14 -20.80
CA LEU A 16 -3.88 -11.56 -21.68
C LEU A 16 -3.75 -10.80 -23.00
N ASP A 17 -3.98 -11.55 -24.07
CA ASP A 17 -3.83 -11.13 -25.46
C ASP A 17 -4.61 -9.84 -25.78
N GLU A 18 -4.06 -9.12 -26.75
CA GLU A 18 -4.56 -7.90 -27.37
C GLU A 18 -6.00 -8.09 -27.86
N ASP A 19 -6.97 -7.56 -27.13
CA ASP A 19 -8.06 -6.72 -27.63
C ASP A 19 -9.14 -6.53 -26.55
N PHE A 20 -9.65 -5.28 -26.45
CA PHE A 20 -10.92 -4.83 -25.84
C PHE A 20 -10.92 -4.22 -24.42
N ASP A 21 -11.31 -2.93 -24.43
CA ASP A 21 -11.75 -1.98 -23.40
C ASP A 21 -10.68 -1.23 -22.58
N ASP A 22 -10.73 0.11 -22.66
CA ASP A 22 -9.69 1.08 -22.24
C ASP A 22 -9.68 1.38 -20.73
N ASP A 23 -10.41 0.59 -19.93
CA ASP A 23 -10.54 0.81 -18.49
C ASP A 23 -9.85 -0.31 -17.70
N HIS A 24 -8.60 -0.01 -17.31
CA HIS A 24 -7.81 -0.69 -16.27
C HIS A 24 -7.25 -2.08 -16.61
N ILE A 25 -6.23 -2.10 -17.47
CA ILE A 25 -5.25 -3.19 -17.48
C ILE A 25 -4.27 -2.99 -16.30
N LEU A 26 -4.07 -4.03 -15.49
CA LEU A 26 -2.96 -4.10 -14.54
C LEU A 26 -1.63 -4.18 -15.34
N THR A 27 -1.12 -3.04 -15.78
CA THR A 27 0.07 -2.97 -16.66
C THR A 27 1.39 -3.22 -15.92
N SER A 28 1.39 -3.11 -14.59
CA SER A 28 2.58 -3.22 -13.76
C SER A 28 2.24 -3.72 -12.35
N TRP A 29 3.13 -4.55 -11.80
CA TRP A 29 3.08 -4.98 -10.39
C TRP A 29 3.54 -3.87 -9.43
N ASN A 30 4.32 -2.91 -9.92
CA ASN A 30 4.85 -1.80 -9.15
C ASN A 30 4.01 -0.54 -9.37
N THR A 31 3.77 0.22 -8.31
CA THR A 31 3.19 1.56 -8.39
C THR A 31 4.05 2.44 -9.31
N PRO A 32 3.46 3.16 -10.29
CA PRO A 32 4.20 3.94 -11.28
C PRO A 32 4.79 5.21 -10.65
N LEU A 33 6.02 5.09 -10.12
CA LEU A 33 6.77 6.21 -9.55
C LEU A 33 7.67 6.86 -10.60
N ARG A 34 7.80 8.20 -10.52
CA ARG A 34 8.80 8.94 -11.29
C ARG A 34 10.22 8.56 -10.85
N ALA A 35 11.18 8.69 -11.76
CA ALA A 35 12.59 8.40 -11.49
C ALA A 35 13.18 9.29 -10.37
N ASP A 36 12.69 10.51 -10.24
CA ASP A 36 13.14 11.52 -9.29
C ASP A 36 12.25 11.62 -8.03
N ALA A 37 11.36 10.66 -7.80
CA ALA A 37 10.33 10.71 -6.74
C ALA A 37 10.88 10.91 -5.31
N PHE A 38 12.18 10.69 -5.08
CA PHE A 38 12.83 10.76 -3.77
C PHE A 38 14.03 11.73 -3.71
N GLU A 39 14.19 12.62 -4.70
CA GLU A 39 15.28 13.61 -4.71
C GLU A 39 15.10 14.72 -3.67
N ILE A 40 13.86 15.17 -3.46
CA ILE A 40 13.53 16.15 -2.42
C ILE A 40 13.09 15.48 -1.11
N SER A 41 13.37 16.16 0.01
CA SER A 41 13.05 15.65 1.34
C SER A 41 11.54 15.59 1.61
N ASP A 42 11.13 14.75 2.56
CA ASP A 42 9.72 14.66 2.96
C ASP A 42 9.22 15.99 3.55
N ASP A 43 10.06 16.74 4.27
CA ASP A 43 9.68 18.05 4.81
C ASP A 43 9.47 19.09 3.71
N GLU A 44 10.30 19.05 2.66
CA GLU A 44 10.16 19.89 1.48
C GLU A 44 8.89 19.53 0.68
N LYS A 45 8.58 18.24 0.51
CA LYS A 45 7.30 17.80 -0.08
C LYS A 45 6.11 18.36 0.70
N VAL A 46 6.14 18.29 2.03
CA VAL A 46 5.04 18.81 2.87
C VAL A 46 4.89 20.32 2.67
N GLU A 47 5.98 21.09 2.64
CA GLU A 47 5.91 22.54 2.40
C GLU A 47 5.32 22.86 1.01
N GLN A 48 5.76 22.16 -0.03
CA GLN A 48 5.25 22.38 -1.39
C GLN A 48 3.77 22.01 -1.50
N ILE A 49 3.36 20.85 -0.99
CA ILE A 49 1.95 20.40 -1.03
C ILE A 49 1.06 21.34 -0.21
N GLU A 50 1.52 21.81 0.96
CA GLU A 50 0.77 22.74 1.80
C GLU A 50 0.40 24.02 1.03
N LYS A 51 1.36 24.61 0.30
CA LYS A 51 1.11 25.81 -0.53
C LYS A 51 0.06 25.53 -1.61
N ARG A 52 0.15 24.38 -2.29
CA ARG A 52 -0.82 23.99 -3.33
C ARG A 52 -2.20 23.69 -2.77
N PHE A 53 -2.28 23.05 -1.61
CA PHE A 53 -3.57 22.72 -1.01
C PHE A 53 -4.28 23.96 -0.46
N ARG A 54 -3.52 24.97 0.00
CA ARG A 54 -4.05 26.31 0.28
C ARG A 54 -4.72 26.91 -0.95
N GLU A 55 -4.03 26.92 -2.09
CA GLU A 55 -4.58 27.43 -3.36
C GLU A 55 -5.87 26.67 -3.74
N ILE A 56 -5.89 25.34 -3.63
CA ILE A 56 -7.10 24.52 -3.87
C ILE A 56 -8.26 24.96 -2.96
N MET A 57 -8.02 25.12 -1.66
CA MET A 57 -9.05 25.51 -0.69
C MET A 57 -9.61 26.91 -0.97
N GLU A 58 -8.76 27.87 -1.34
CA GLU A 58 -9.17 29.22 -1.71
C GLU A 58 -10.02 29.22 -2.99
N ILE A 59 -9.64 28.42 -4.00
CA ILE A 59 -10.42 28.24 -5.24
C ILE A 59 -11.80 27.63 -4.96
N LEU A 60 -11.89 26.71 -4.00
CA LEU A 60 -13.16 26.16 -3.53
C LEU A 60 -14.02 27.18 -2.75
N GLY A 61 -13.50 28.38 -2.46
CA GLY A 61 -14.19 29.43 -1.73
C GLY A 61 -14.17 29.26 -0.20
N LEU A 62 -13.23 28.48 0.34
CA LEU A 62 -13.09 28.29 1.79
C LEU A 62 -12.32 29.47 2.42
N ASP A 63 -12.83 29.99 3.54
CA ASP A 63 -12.15 31.05 4.30
C ASP A 63 -11.03 30.47 5.16
N LEU A 64 -9.77 30.75 4.79
CA LEU A 64 -8.60 30.29 5.54
C LEU A 64 -8.20 31.22 6.70
N ASN A 65 -8.95 32.28 6.97
CA ASN A 65 -8.83 33.04 8.22
C ASN A 65 -9.56 32.34 9.38
N ASP A 66 -10.48 31.43 9.08
CA ASP A 66 -11.13 30.55 10.05
C ASP A 66 -10.08 29.74 10.83
N ASP A 67 -10.26 29.66 12.14
CA ASP A 67 -9.29 29.06 13.05
C ASP A 67 -9.18 27.54 12.88
N SER A 68 -10.26 26.87 12.46
CA SER A 68 -10.29 25.44 12.14
C SER A 68 -9.58 25.15 10.82
N LEU A 69 -9.81 25.97 9.79
CA LEU A 69 -9.31 25.73 8.43
C LEU A 69 -7.91 26.23 8.15
N LYS A 70 -7.41 27.27 8.85
CA LYS A 70 -6.07 27.86 8.59
C LYS A 70 -4.92 26.84 8.59
N GLY A 71 -5.06 25.77 9.38
CA GLY A 71 -4.07 24.69 9.51
C GLY A 71 -4.35 23.47 8.62
N THR A 72 -5.49 23.40 7.93
CA THR A 72 -5.86 22.27 7.09
C THR A 72 -4.84 21.98 5.98
N PRO A 73 -4.32 22.99 5.23
CA PRO A 73 -3.33 22.72 4.19
C PRO A 73 -2.10 21.95 4.70
N ARG A 74 -1.57 22.33 5.86
CA ARG A 74 -0.45 21.64 6.51
C ARG A 74 -0.82 20.21 6.91
N ARG A 75 -2.01 20.02 7.49
CA ARG A 75 -2.48 18.69 7.92
C ARG A 75 -2.62 17.73 6.75
N VAL A 76 -3.20 18.18 5.63
CA VAL A 76 -3.34 17.36 4.42
C VAL A 76 -1.98 17.03 3.83
N ALA A 77 -1.08 18.01 3.72
CA ALA A 77 0.27 17.78 3.20
C ALA A 77 1.05 16.76 4.05
N LYS A 78 0.98 16.89 5.39
CA LYS A 78 1.59 15.93 6.31
C LYS A 78 0.98 14.54 6.16
N MET A 79 -0.35 14.45 6.08
CA MET A 79 -1.07 13.19 5.92
C MET A 79 -0.59 12.47 4.65
N TYR A 80 -0.56 13.15 3.50
CA TYR A 80 -0.10 12.56 2.25
C TYR A 80 1.34 12.04 2.32
N VAL A 81 2.27 12.87 2.81
CA VAL A 81 3.70 12.50 2.76
C VAL A 81 4.10 11.51 3.85
N LYS A 82 3.63 11.72 5.07
CA LYS A 82 4.14 11.01 6.26
C LYS A 82 3.23 9.90 6.76
N GLU A 83 2.01 9.81 6.26
CA GLU A 83 1.01 8.88 6.78
C GLU A 83 0.50 7.98 5.64
N VAL A 84 -0.46 8.44 4.85
CA VAL A 84 -1.26 7.57 3.95
C VAL A 84 -0.52 7.08 2.71
N PHE A 85 0.50 7.78 2.22
CA PHE A 85 1.36 7.32 1.11
C PHE A 85 2.78 6.96 1.56
N SER A 86 2.98 6.76 2.86
CA SER A 86 4.30 6.40 3.41
C SER A 86 4.86 5.10 2.81
N GLY A 87 3.99 4.19 2.36
CA GLY A 87 4.33 2.95 1.66
C GLY A 87 5.03 3.12 0.31
N LEU A 88 4.90 4.29 -0.33
CA LEU A 88 5.61 4.58 -1.58
C LEU A 88 7.11 4.68 -1.38
N ASN A 89 7.56 5.13 -0.20
CA ASN A 89 8.99 5.27 0.11
C ASN A 89 9.59 3.90 0.47
N PRO A 90 10.53 3.36 -0.33
CA PRO A 90 11.11 2.05 -0.07
C PRO A 90 11.83 1.93 1.29
N LYS A 91 12.26 3.06 1.88
CA LYS A 91 12.86 3.11 3.23
C LYS A 91 11.89 2.66 4.32
N ASN A 92 10.58 2.79 4.10
CA ASN A 92 9.55 2.41 5.06
C ASN A 92 9.16 0.93 4.96
N ARG A 93 9.76 0.17 4.03
CA ARG A 93 9.43 -1.23 3.82
C ARG A 93 9.71 -2.08 5.07
N PRO A 94 8.73 -2.84 5.57
CA PRO A 94 8.93 -3.64 6.77
C PRO A 94 9.91 -4.80 6.52
N ILE A 95 10.88 -4.95 7.42
CA ILE A 95 11.80 -6.09 7.40
C ILE A 95 11.07 -7.32 7.93
N ALA A 96 10.99 -8.36 7.09
CA ALA A 96 10.42 -9.64 7.46
C ALA A 96 11.36 -10.38 8.43
N ARG A 97 10.83 -10.78 9.58
CA ARG A 97 11.53 -11.67 10.51
C ARG A 97 10.99 -13.08 10.29
N LEU A 98 11.90 -13.98 9.95
CA LEU A 98 11.61 -15.40 9.70
C LEU A 98 12.07 -16.24 10.88
N PHE A 99 11.33 -17.31 11.15
CA PHE A 99 11.62 -18.29 12.18
C PHE A 99 11.70 -19.69 11.56
N GLU A 100 12.59 -20.53 12.07
CA GLU A 100 12.68 -21.93 11.65
C GLU A 100 11.39 -22.68 12.01
N ASN A 101 10.85 -23.45 11.07
CA ASN A 101 9.70 -24.31 11.32
C ASN A 101 10.12 -25.61 12.02
N LYS A 102 10.53 -25.49 13.29
CA LYS A 102 11.01 -26.62 14.10
C LYS A 102 9.96 -27.73 14.26
N TYR A 103 8.68 -27.35 14.27
CA TYR A 103 7.57 -28.28 14.43
C TYR A 103 7.21 -29.01 13.13
N LYS A 104 7.88 -28.72 12.02
CA LYS A 104 7.58 -29.26 10.69
C LYS A 104 6.10 -29.13 10.35
N TYR A 105 5.49 -28.02 10.76
CA TYR A 105 4.09 -27.73 10.48
C TYR A 105 3.91 -27.61 8.96
N ASP A 106 3.11 -28.50 8.37
CA ASP A 106 2.94 -28.68 6.93
C ASP A 106 1.57 -28.22 6.42
N GLN A 107 0.76 -27.62 7.28
CA GLN A 107 -0.55 -27.10 6.94
C GLN A 107 -0.47 -25.61 6.56
N MET A 108 -1.53 -25.13 5.94
CA MET A 108 -1.67 -23.72 5.56
C MET A 108 -1.75 -22.82 6.79
N LEU A 109 -0.92 -21.79 6.82
CA LEU A 109 -0.98 -20.72 7.80
C LEU A 109 -1.87 -19.62 7.24
N VAL A 110 -2.85 -19.17 8.02
CA VAL A 110 -3.79 -18.13 7.60
C VAL A 110 -3.86 -17.03 8.65
N GLU A 111 -3.54 -15.81 8.23
CA GLU A 111 -3.84 -14.59 8.96
C GLU A 111 -5.09 -13.96 8.33
N LYS A 112 -6.17 -13.81 9.09
CA LYS A 112 -7.46 -13.29 8.62
C LYS A 112 -7.76 -11.93 9.23
N ASP A 113 -8.66 -11.20 8.57
CA ASP A 113 -9.26 -9.96 9.08
C ASP A 113 -8.27 -8.84 9.35
N ILE A 114 -7.17 -8.81 8.59
CA ILE A 114 -6.20 -7.71 8.59
C ILE A 114 -6.92 -6.47 8.05
N THR A 115 -7.23 -5.52 8.92
CA THR A 115 -7.76 -4.22 8.51
C THR A 115 -6.72 -3.52 7.65
N PHE A 116 -7.09 -2.94 6.51
CA PHE A 116 -6.22 -2.06 5.76
C PHE A 116 -6.95 -0.78 5.38
N TYR A 117 -6.17 0.29 5.19
CA TYR A 117 -6.61 1.58 4.69
C TYR A 117 -5.69 1.96 3.55
N SER A 118 -6.27 2.29 2.40
CA SER A 118 -5.59 2.61 1.16
C SER A 118 -6.27 3.81 0.50
N HIS A 119 -5.80 4.22 -0.68
CA HIS A 119 -6.43 5.26 -1.47
C HIS A 119 -6.48 4.83 -2.93
N CYS A 120 -7.62 5.08 -3.58
CA CYS A 120 -7.72 4.87 -5.02
C CYS A 120 -6.88 5.92 -5.75
N GLU A 121 -5.91 5.52 -6.57
CA GLU A 121 -5.03 6.45 -7.28
C GLU A 121 -5.77 7.34 -8.30
N HIS A 122 -6.95 6.94 -8.77
CA HIS A 122 -7.74 7.71 -9.73
C HIS A 122 -8.43 8.93 -9.10
N HIS A 123 -8.78 8.83 -7.81
CA HIS A 123 -9.61 9.84 -7.14
C HIS A 123 -9.02 10.35 -5.81
N PHE A 124 -7.97 9.68 -5.31
CA PHE A 124 -7.37 9.93 -4.01
C PHE A 124 -8.35 9.82 -2.83
N VAL A 125 -9.44 9.05 -2.99
CA VAL A 125 -10.40 8.76 -1.91
C VAL A 125 -10.04 7.48 -1.16
N PRO A 126 -10.39 7.37 0.14
CA PRO A 126 -10.06 6.20 0.94
C PRO A 126 -10.70 4.91 0.42
N ILE A 127 -9.91 3.84 0.42
CA ILE A 127 -10.34 2.45 0.33
C ILE A 127 -10.08 1.82 1.69
N TYR A 128 -11.06 1.14 2.28
CA TYR A 128 -10.87 0.42 3.53
C TYR A 128 -11.49 -0.97 3.42
N GLY A 129 -10.85 -1.94 4.06
CA GLY A 129 -11.31 -3.32 3.94
C GLY A 129 -10.55 -4.29 4.82
N LYS A 130 -10.72 -5.57 4.48
CA LYS A 130 -10.08 -6.70 5.15
C LYS A 130 -9.25 -7.50 4.14
N ALA A 131 -8.01 -7.78 4.50
CA ALA A 131 -7.16 -8.71 3.77
C ALA A 131 -7.04 -10.03 4.54
N HIS A 132 -6.99 -11.13 3.79
CA HIS A 132 -6.70 -12.47 4.31
C HIS A 132 -5.45 -12.98 3.59
N VAL A 133 -4.42 -13.33 4.36
CA VAL A 133 -3.16 -13.82 3.81
C VAL A 133 -2.97 -15.26 4.23
N ALA A 134 -2.78 -16.14 3.25
CA ALA A 134 -2.55 -17.55 3.47
C ALA A 134 -1.27 -18.00 2.74
N TYR A 135 -0.48 -18.85 3.39
CA TYR A 135 0.72 -19.43 2.79
C TYR A 135 1.09 -20.78 3.40
N PHE A 136 1.87 -21.58 2.67
CA PHE A 136 2.53 -22.77 3.19
C PHE A 136 3.99 -22.45 3.52
N SER A 137 4.47 -22.90 4.66
CA SER A 137 5.87 -22.70 5.04
C SER A 137 6.81 -23.56 4.18
N ALA A 138 7.90 -22.98 3.70
CA ALA A 138 8.99 -23.70 3.02
C ALA A 138 10.20 -23.83 3.96
N GLY A 139 9.97 -24.37 5.16
CA GLY A 139 10.97 -24.51 6.23
C GLY A 139 11.10 -23.30 7.15
N LYS A 140 10.59 -22.12 6.75
CA LYS A 140 10.52 -20.92 7.60
C LYS A 140 9.11 -20.34 7.68
N VAL A 141 8.81 -19.75 8.83
CA VAL A 141 7.54 -19.09 9.15
C VAL A 141 7.79 -17.60 9.33
N ILE A 142 6.99 -16.75 8.68
CA ILE A 142 7.05 -15.29 8.92
C ILE A 142 6.35 -14.96 10.24
N GLY A 143 6.91 -14.03 11.00
CA GLY A 143 6.23 -13.53 12.21
C GLY A 143 4.87 -12.92 11.86
N LEU A 144 3.80 -13.33 12.55
CA LEU A 144 2.41 -12.92 12.25
C LEU A 144 2.22 -11.40 12.19
N SER A 145 2.85 -10.66 13.11
CA SER A 145 2.80 -9.19 13.13
C SER A 145 3.44 -8.53 11.89
N LYS A 146 4.27 -9.26 11.13
CA LYS A 146 4.89 -8.75 9.90
C LYS A 146 3.97 -8.86 8.71
N ILE A 147 3.08 -9.86 8.68
CA ILE A 147 2.06 -9.97 7.62
C ILE A 147 1.19 -8.72 7.63
N ASN A 148 0.69 -8.32 8.81
CA ASN A 148 -0.09 -7.10 9.00
C ASN A 148 0.67 -5.86 8.48
N ARG A 149 1.96 -5.70 8.84
CA ARG A 149 2.76 -4.55 8.39
C ARG A 149 3.03 -4.54 6.89
N ILE A 150 3.18 -5.70 6.25
CA ILE A 150 3.36 -5.79 4.80
C ILE A 150 2.08 -5.35 4.10
N VAL A 151 0.92 -5.79 4.59
CA VAL A 151 -0.38 -5.33 4.06
C VAL A 151 -0.49 -3.81 4.19
N GLN A 152 -0.19 -3.23 5.36
CA GLN A 152 -0.22 -1.76 5.54
C GLN A 152 0.79 -1.00 4.68
N TYR A 153 1.92 -1.63 4.31
CA TYR A 153 2.93 -0.96 3.49
C TYR A 153 2.49 -0.81 2.04
N PHE A 154 1.65 -1.73 1.53
CA PHE A 154 1.14 -1.68 0.16
C PHE A 154 -0.27 -1.10 0.03
N ALA A 155 -1.02 -1.09 1.13
CA ALA A 155 -2.28 -0.36 1.22
C ALA A 155 -2.00 1.15 1.21
#